data_AF-A0A955YBY5-F1
#
_entry.id   AF-A0A955YBY5-F1
#
_cell.length_a   1.000
_cell.length_b   1.000
_cell.length_c   1.000
_cell.angle_alpha   90.00
_cell.angle_beta   90.00
_cell.angle_gamma   90.00
#
_symmetry.space_group_name_H-M   'P 1'
#
loop_
_entity.id
_entity.type
_entity.pdbx_description
1 polymer ?
#
loop_
_entity_poly.entity_id
_entity_poly.type
_entity_poly.pdbx_seq_one_letter_code
_entity_poly.pdbx_strand_id
1 'polypeptide(L)' 'WPMALAFAWTVERASPWVGAEPFVTVRALRTLNTGVEISSAHAQEALGVRFRPLAETLRDTVSWFSSGA' A
#
# COMPACT_ATOMS: atom_id res chain seq x y z
N TRP A 1 -5.49 -17.95 4.23
CA TRP A 1 -4.31 -17.17 3.77
C TRP A 1 -3.02 -17.94 3.44
N PRO A 2 -2.92 -19.30 3.47
CA PRO A 2 -1.62 -19.95 3.23
C PRO A 2 -1.13 -19.79 1.78
N MET A 3 -2.04 -19.79 0.79
CA MET A 3 -1.68 -19.61 -0.62
C MET A 3 -1.13 -18.21 -0.94
N ALA A 4 -1.71 -17.15 -0.37
CA ALA A 4 -1.24 -15.79 -0.57
C ALA A 4 0.16 -15.56 0.05
N LEU A 5 0.40 -16.14 1.23
CA LEU A 5 1.71 -16.10 1.88
C LEU A 5 2.76 -16.89 1.09
N ALA A 6 2.40 -18.06 0.57
CA ALA A 6 3.28 -18.85 -0.29
C ALA A 6 3.66 -18.08 -1.57
N PHE A 7 2.68 -17.44 -2.22
CA PHE A 7 2.91 -16.61 -3.40
C PHE A 7 3.83 -15.41 -3.11
N ALA A 8 3.56 -14.67 -2.03
CA ALA A 8 4.38 -13.54 -1.62
C ALA A 8 5.84 -13.96 -1.31
N TRP A 9 6.02 -15.12 -0.66
CA TRP A 9 7.34 -15.67 -0.40
C TRP A 9 8.08 -16.02 -1.70
N THR A 10 7.39 -16.61 -2.69
CA THR A 10 7.98 -16.91 -4.00
C THR A 10 8.38 -15.63 -4.74
N VAL A 11 7.53 -14.60 -4.74
CA VAL A 11 7.82 -13.30 -5.36
C VAL A 11 9.02 -12.62 -4.70
N GLU A 12 9.02 -12.48 -3.36
CA GLU A 12 10.15 -11.90 -2.62
C GLU A 12 11.48 -12.61 -2.90
N ARG A 13 11.46 -13.95 -3.02
CA ARG A 13 12.65 -14.76 -3.24
C ARG A 13 13.16 -14.68 -4.69
N ALA A 14 12.26 -14.54 -5.65
CA ALA A 14 12.57 -14.52 -7.08
C ALA A 14 12.88 -13.10 -7.60
N SER A 15 12.32 -12.06 -6.99
CA SER A 15 12.52 -10.65 -7.36
C SER A 15 13.99 -10.22 -7.52
N PRO A 16 14.92 -10.61 -6.63
CA PRO A 16 16.35 -10.30 -6.80
C PRO A 16 16.97 -10.89 -8.07
N TRP A 17 16.42 -12.01 -8.57
CA TRP A 17 16.91 -12.70 -9.76
C TRP A 17 16.35 -12.08 -11.05
N VAL A 18 15.16 -11.49 -10.95
CA VAL A 18 14.48 -10.79 -12.05
C VAL A 18 14.94 -9.32 -12.16
N GLY A 19 15.68 -8.81 -11.16
CA GLY A 19 16.11 -7.42 -11.11
C GLY A 19 14.95 -6.44 -10.90
N ALA A 20 13.82 -6.93 -10.38
CA ALA A 20 12.59 -6.18 -10.20
C ALA A 20 12.21 -6.12 -8.71
N GLU A 21 11.69 -4.98 -8.26
CA GLU A 21 11.20 -4.86 -6.88
C GLU A 21 9.97 -5.75 -6.66
N PRO A 22 9.88 -6.45 -5.50
CA PRO A 22 8.76 -7.32 -5.21
C PRO A 22 7.47 -6.51 -4.99
N PHE A 23 6.52 -6.65 -5.90
CA PHE A 23 5.20 -6.00 -5.82
C PHE A 23 4.37 -6.47 -4.61
N VAL A 24 4.59 -7.69 -4.12
CA VAL A 24 3.90 -8.26 -2.95
C VAL A 24 4.91 -8.87 -2.00
N THR A 25 4.84 -8.47 -0.73
CA THR A 25 5.68 -8.99 0.35
C THR A 25 4.86 -9.75 1.39
N VAL A 26 5.45 -10.76 2.02
CA VAL A 26 4.84 -11.49 3.14
C VAL A 26 4.51 -10.53 4.27
N ARG A 27 5.39 -9.54 4.50
CA ARG A 27 5.19 -8.49 5.50
C ARG A 27 3.96 -7.63 5.15
N ALA A 28 3.80 -7.21 3.89
CA ALA A 28 2.61 -6.46 3.47
C ALA A 28 1.32 -7.25 3.71
N LEU A 29 1.29 -8.54 3.35
CA LEU A 29 0.11 -9.39 3.60
C LEU A 29 -0.21 -9.53 5.09
N ARG A 30 0.81 -9.65 5.95
CA ARG A 30 0.60 -9.67 7.40
C ARG A 30 0.03 -8.33 7.88
N THR A 31 0.57 -7.20 7.43
CA THR A 31 0.09 -5.87 7.80
C THR A 31 -1.37 -5.66 7.38
N LEU A 32 -1.75 -6.08 6.16
CA LEU A 32 -3.13 -6.01 5.68
C LEU A 32 -4.08 -6.87 6.53
N ASN A 33 -3.62 -8.04 6.99
CA ASN A 33 -4.45 -8.95 7.79
C ASN A 33 -4.62 -8.48 9.25
N THR A 34 -3.79 -7.56 9.76
CA THR A 34 -3.93 -7.06 11.14
C THR A 34 -5.18 -6.20 11.33
N GLY A 35 -5.77 -5.66 10.26
CA GLY A 35 -7.01 -4.87 10.34
C GLY A 35 -6.88 -3.59 11.16
N VAL A 36 -5.68 -3.01 11.21
CA VAL A 36 -5.43 -1.79 12.00
C VAL A 36 -6.09 -0.60 11.33
N GLU A 37 -6.92 0.12 12.08
CA GLU A 37 -7.41 1.43 11.66
C GLU A 37 -6.30 2.47 11.86
N ILE A 38 -5.95 3.17 10.77
CA ILE A 38 -4.95 4.23 10.79
C ILE A 38 -5.69 5.57 10.71
N SER A 39 -5.39 6.46 11.66
CA SER A 39 -5.99 7.78 11.75
C SER A 39 -4.91 8.86 11.79
N SER A 40 -5.16 9.98 11.10
CA SER A 40 -4.33 11.18 11.16
C SER A 40 -4.90 12.24 12.11
N ALA A 41 -5.81 11.87 13.02
CA ALA A 41 -6.46 12.80 13.96
C ALA A 41 -5.44 13.59 14.79
N HIS A 42 -4.38 12.93 15.28
CA HIS A 42 -3.33 13.60 16.04
C HIS A 42 -2.61 14.69 15.21
N ALA A 43 -2.37 14.45 13.92
CA ALA A 43 -1.76 15.45 13.06
C ALA A 43 -2.70 16.64 12.81
N GLN A 44 -4.01 16.37 12.64
CA GLN A 44 -5.01 17.44 12.50
C GLN A 44 -5.06 18.33 13.74
N GLU A 45 -4.98 17.73 14.93
CA GLU A 45 -5.00 18.45 16.21
C GLU A 45 -3.69 19.21 16.47
N ALA A 46 -2.55 18.52 16.38
CA ALA A 46 -1.26 19.07 16.76
C ALA A 46 -0.69 20.08 15.75
N LEU A 47 -1.02 19.91 14.46
CA LEU A 47 -0.46 20.72 13.37
C LEU A 47 -1.50 21.62 12.69
N GLY A 48 -2.78 21.51 13.07
CA GLY A 48 -3.87 22.29 12.47
C GLY A 48 -4.11 21.99 10.98
N VAL A 49 -3.58 20.87 10.47
CA VAL A 49 -3.68 20.52 9.05
C VAL A 49 -5.03 19.90 8.74
N ARG A 50 -5.58 20.22 7.57
CA ARG A 50 -6.78 19.54 7.04
C ARG A 50 -6.41 18.72 5.81
N PHE A 51 -6.74 17.44 5.87
CA PHE A 51 -6.52 16.52 4.76
C PHE A 51 -7.70 16.58 3.79
N ARG A 52 -7.37 16.49 2.50
CA ARG A 52 -8.36 16.30 1.44
C ARG A 52 -9.07 14.94 1.62
N PRO A 53 -10.38 14.82 1.28
CA PRO A 53 -11.06 13.54 1.30
C PRO A 53 -10.34 12.48 0.47
N LEU A 54 -10.18 11.28 1.05
CA LEU A 54 -9.45 10.17 0.42
C LEU A 54 -9.99 9.82 -0.96
N ALA A 55 -11.32 9.83 -1.13
CA ALA A 55 -11.97 9.49 -2.40
C ALA A 55 -11.54 10.40 -3.56
N GLU A 56 -11.31 11.68 -3.29
CA GLU A 56 -10.86 12.62 -4.30
C GLU A 56 -9.40 12.40 -4.65
N THR A 57 -8.54 12.20 -3.64
CA THR A 57 -7.13 11.87 -3.86
C THR A 57 -6.97 10.60 -4.68
N LEU A 58 -7.74 9.54 -4.37
CA LEU A 58 -7.72 8.30 -5.12
C LEU A 58 -8.14 8.49 -6.57
N ARG A 59 -9.20 9.28 -6.83
CA ARG A 59 -9.65 9.58 -8.19
C ARG A 59 -8.54 10.25 -9.00
N ASP A 60 -7.88 11.25 -8.43
CA ASP A 60 -6.83 11.97 -9.12
C ASP A 60 -5.62 11.08 -9.36
N THR A 61 -5.22 10.27 -8.37
CA THR A 61 -4.12 9.31 -8.53
C THR A 61 -4.42 8.29 -9.63
N VAL A 62 -5.63 7.71 -9.67
CA VAL A 62 -6.03 6.78 -10.74
C VAL A 62 -6.01 7.49 -12.10
N SER A 63 -6.53 8.72 -12.16
CA SER A 63 -6.55 9.50 -13.40
C SER A 63 -5.13 9.77 -13.92
N TRP A 64 -4.18 10.02 -13.02
CA TRP A 64 -2.77 10.22 -13.35
C TRP A 64 -2.16 8.93 -13.92
N PHE A 65 -2.35 7.79 -13.26
CA PHE A 65 -1.88 6.50 -13.77
C PHE A 65 -2.51 6.13 -15.12
N SER A 66 -3.79 6.43 -15.34
CA SER A 66 -4.45 6.16 -16.62
C SER A 66 -4.00 7.08 -17.76
N SER A 67 -3.41 8.22 -17.43
CA SER A 67 -2.95 9.21 -18.42
C SER A 67 -1.57 8.93 -19.00
N GLY A 68 -0.91 7.84 -18.58
CA GLY A 68 0.38 7.40 -19.11
C GLY A 68 1.56 8.14 -18.49
N ALA A 69 1.78 7.90 -17.18
CA ALA A 69 3.04 8.21 -16.51
C ALA A 69 4.13 7.16 -16.85
#